data_AF-A0AAV7NJN2-F1
#
_entry.id   AF-A0AAV7NJN2-F1
#
_cell.length_a   1.000
_cell.length_b   1.000
_cell.length_c   1.000
_cell.angle_alpha   90.00
_cell.angle_beta   90.00
_cell.angle_gamma   90.00
#
_symmetry.space_group_name_H-M   'P 1'
#
loop_
_entity.id
_entity.type
_entity.pdbx_description
1 polymer ?
#
loop_
_entity_poly.entity_id
_entity_poly.type
_entity_poly.pdbx_seq_one_letter_code
_entity_poly.pdbx_strand_id
1 'polypeptide(L)'
;MPSRKTTGKAASRPARQLLFREALQQTQPMAAAKGHQPEATPNITDAPKQDDTMERILQEISAIGRRLEGINSNISSLAEKTKSIRTDIPGFQTRLMGLEQRVSTIEDHLNTTPDRDQEIMCLRSKLIDLEERSHRDNVRFFRIPEQTDGTNIQDYLQKTFDPALKFQIAHHIGPKWMDGAPRPRPIMPVSCDTDRLVNFSWKLAPMVHSKLRGKRSES
;
A
#
# COMPACT_ATOMS: atom_id res chain seq x y z
N MET A 1 -18.57 -11.87 17.15
CA MET A 1 -17.64 -11.02 17.94
C MET A 1 -16.96 -10.05 16.98
N PRO A 2 -16.90 -8.74 17.29
CA PRO A 2 -17.14 -7.68 16.31
C PRO A 2 -15.90 -7.11 15.61
N SER A 3 -16.21 -6.42 14.51
CA SER A 3 -15.38 -5.68 13.56
C SER A 3 -14.30 -4.79 14.16
N ARG A 4 -13.08 -4.87 13.60
CA ARG A 4 -12.02 -3.88 13.83
C ARG A 4 -12.12 -2.76 12.79
N LYS A 5 -12.52 -1.59 13.26
CA LYS A 5 -12.61 -0.34 12.49
C LYS A 5 -11.20 0.17 12.16
N THR A 6 -11.01 0.54 10.90
CA THR A 6 -9.87 1.30 10.39
C THR A 6 -9.98 2.77 10.83
N THR A 7 -8.94 3.32 11.46
CA THR A 7 -8.77 4.76 11.62
C THR A 7 -7.53 5.21 10.86
N GLY A 8 -7.69 5.47 9.57
CA GLY A 8 -6.71 6.17 8.75
C GLY A 8 -6.80 7.66 9.02
N LYS A 9 -5.80 8.19 9.71
CA LYS A 9 -5.65 9.59 10.11
C LYS A 9 -5.27 10.42 8.89
N ALA A 10 -6.24 11.14 8.34
CA ALA A 10 -6.02 12.18 7.33
C ALA A 10 -5.56 13.49 8.00
N ALA A 11 -4.91 14.34 7.19
CA ALA A 11 -4.47 15.71 7.43
C ALA A 11 -3.01 15.89 7.93
N SER A 12 -2.14 16.35 7.02
CA SER A 12 -1.56 17.70 7.12
C SER A 12 -0.43 17.86 6.10
N ARG A 13 -0.75 18.41 4.92
CA ARG A 13 0.22 19.12 4.06
C ARG A 13 -0.54 20.09 3.14
N PRO A 14 -0.41 21.40 3.33
CA PRO A 14 -0.55 22.35 2.25
C PRO A 14 0.79 23.05 2.03
N ALA A 15 1.54 22.60 1.03
CA ALA A 15 2.65 23.37 0.50
C ALA A 15 2.37 23.66 -0.97
N ARG A 16 2.51 24.94 -1.34
CA ARG A 16 2.44 25.52 -2.68
C ARG A 16 1.05 25.76 -3.27
N GLN A 17 0.34 26.72 -2.71
CA GLN A 17 -0.44 27.68 -3.51
C GLN A 17 -0.34 29.06 -2.87
N LEU A 18 0.79 29.74 -3.08
CA LEU A 18 0.90 31.19 -2.94
C LEU A 18 1.74 31.66 -4.12
N LEU A 19 1.34 32.78 -4.71
CA LEU A 19 1.81 33.41 -5.97
C LEU A 19 0.84 33.22 -7.13
N PHE A 20 -0.31 33.89 -7.10
CA PHE A 20 -0.88 34.59 -8.27
C PHE A 20 -2.16 35.35 -7.89
N ARG A 21 -2.04 36.49 -7.19
CA ARG A 21 -3.05 37.57 -7.23
C ARG A 21 -2.57 38.78 -6.43
N GLU A 22 -1.83 39.68 -7.06
CA GLU A 22 -1.69 41.07 -6.58
C GLU A 22 -1.00 41.91 -7.65
N ALA A 23 -1.77 42.32 -8.66
CA ALA A 23 -1.39 43.39 -9.58
C ALA A 23 -2.65 43.89 -10.27
N LEU A 24 -3.47 44.66 -9.56
CA LEU A 24 -4.46 45.59 -10.13
C LEU A 24 -5.03 46.43 -8.98
N GLN A 25 -4.34 47.51 -8.63
CA GLN A 25 -4.97 48.75 -8.15
C GLN A 25 -3.92 49.88 -8.09
N GLN A 26 -4.01 50.76 -9.07
CA GLN A 26 -3.63 52.15 -8.95
C GLN A 26 -4.48 52.78 -7.83
N THR A 27 -3.85 53.50 -6.90
CA THR A 27 -4.30 54.82 -6.43
C THR A 27 -3.20 55.44 -5.58
N GLN A 28 -2.63 56.55 -6.06
CA GLN A 28 -1.86 57.49 -5.24
C GLN A 28 -2.80 58.23 -4.27
N PRO A 29 -2.29 58.69 -3.12
CA PRO A 29 -2.71 59.99 -2.61
C PRO A 29 -1.52 60.91 -2.30
N MET A 30 -1.49 62.02 -3.04
CA MET A 30 -1.33 63.42 -2.58
C MET A 30 -0.34 63.69 -1.44
N ALA A 31 0.86 64.15 -1.80
CA ALA A 31 1.76 64.86 -0.89
C ALA A 31 1.33 66.33 -0.77
N ALA A 32 1.08 66.75 0.47
CA ALA A 32 0.81 68.11 0.87
C ALA A 32 2.13 68.89 1.06
N ALA A 33 2.24 70.06 0.42
CA ALA A 33 3.18 71.11 0.83
C ALA A 33 2.56 72.48 0.56
N LYS A 34 2.16 73.15 1.65
CA LYS A 34 1.74 74.55 1.70
C LYS A 34 2.96 75.44 1.99
N GLY A 35 3.02 76.59 1.34
CA GLY A 35 3.64 77.79 1.91
C GLY A 35 4.42 78.63 0.90
N HIS A 36 3.77 79.65 0.33
CA HIS A 36 4.22 81.06 0.35
C HIS A 36 3.20 81.96 -0.38
N GLN A 37 2.77 83.01 0.31
CA GLN A 37 2.14 84.24 -0.21
C GLN A 37 3.25 85.23 -0.65
N PRO A 38 3.01 86.32 -1.43
CA PRO A 38 1.90 87.27 -1.27
C PRO A 38 1.25 87.85 -2.55
N GLU A 39 0.19 88.63 -2.32
CA GLU A 39 -0.60 89.43 -3.27
C GLU A 39 0.18 90.52 -4.00
N ALA A 40 -0.18 90.75 -5.27
CA ALA A 40 -0.43 92.08 -5.84
C ALA A 40 -1.23 91.93 -7.16
N THR A 41 -2.42 92.54 -7.21
CA THR A 41 -3.19 92.88 -8.43
C THR A 41 -2.52 94.06 -9.18
N PRO A 42 -2.98 94.52 -10.37
CA PRO A 42 -4.00 94.03 -11.30
C PRO A 42 -3.50 93.96 -12.78
N ASN A 43 -4.20 93.29 -13.71
CA ASN A 43 -4.67 93.97 -14.93
C ASN A 43 -5.57 93.09 -15.81
N ILE A 44 -6.60 93.73 -16.33
CA ILE A 44 -7.57 93.24 -17.31
C ILE A 44 -6.91 93.33 -18.68
N THR A 45 -6.86 92.24 -19.44
CA THR A 45 -7.02 92.30 -20.90
C THR A 45 -7.36 90.91 -21.45
N ASP A 46 -8.62 90.77 -21.86
CA ASP A 46 -9.13 89.64 -22.62
C ASP A 46 -8.48 89.55 -24.01
N ALA A 47 -7.91 88.38 -24.31
CA ALA A 47 -7.77 87.86 -25.66
C ALA A 47 -7.77 86.31 -25.58
N PRO A 48 -8.54 85.60 -26.43
CA PRO A 48 -8.71 84.16 -26.29
C PRO A 48 -7.41 83.43 -26.65
N LYS A 49 -6.92 82.65 -25.68
CA LYS A 49 -5.75 81.77 -25.74
C LYS A 49 -5.98 80.59 -26.68
N GLN A 50 -5.99 80.83 -28.00
CA GLN A 50 -6.08 79.75 -28.98
C GLN A 50 -4.81 78.87 -28.99
N ASP A 51 -3.64 79.44 -28.73
CA ASP A 51 -2.37 78.70 -28.70
C ASP A 51 -2.30 77.67 -27.55
N ASP A 52 -2.76 78.02 -26.34
CA ASP A 52 -2.82 77.09 -25.19
C ASP A 52 -3.70 75.86 -25.50
N THR A 53 -4.76 76.02 -26.31
CA THR A 53 -5.66 74.92 -26.67
C THR A 53 -5.07 73.99 -27.73
N MET A 54 -4.38 74.55 -28.73
CA MET A 54 -3.69 73.77 -29.75
C MET A 54 -2.55 72.94 -29.14
N GLU A 55 -1.75 73.54 -28.25
CA GLU A 55 -0.65 72.85 -27.59
C GLU A 55 -1.14 71.69 -26.71
N ARG A 56 -2.28 71.87 -26.03
CA ARG A 56 -2.92 70.81 -25.24
C ARG A 56 -3.45 69.66 -26.10
N ILE A 57 -4.02 69.97 -27.28
CA ILE A 57 -4.44 68.94 -28.24
C ILE A 57 -3.23 68.14 -28.76
N LEU A 58 -2.12 68.81 -29.09
CA LEU A 58 -0.89 68.14 -29.52
C LEU A 58 -0.31 67.23 -28.42
N GLN A 59 -0.36 67.68 -27.16
CA GLN A 59 0.01 66.85 -26.02
C GLN A 59 -0.89 65.62 -25.87
N GLU A 60 -2.21 65.76 -26.03
CA GLU A 60 -3.12 64.62 -25.99
C GLU A 60 -2.92 63.64 -27.15
N ILE A 61 -2.70 64.13 -28.37
CA ILE A 61 -2.36 63.29 -29.53
C ILE A 61 -1.07 62.51 -29.27
N SER A 62 -0.05 63.15 -28.70
CA SER A 62 1.20 62.47 -28.33
C SER A 62 0.99 61.42 -27.24
N ALA A 63 0.10 61.69 -26.27
CA ALA A 63 -0.25 60.74 -25.22
C ALA A 63 -1.03 59.55 -25.77
N ILE A 64 -1.94 59.76 -26.73
CA ILE A 64 -2.66 58.72 -27.44
C ILE A 64 -1.69 57.86 -28.27
N GLY A 65 -0.74 58.48 -28.98
CA GLY A 65 0.30 57.77 -29.73
C GLY A 65 1.10 56.81 -28.85
N ARG A 66 1.58 57.29 -27.69
CA ARG A 66 2.28 56.45 -26.70
C ARG A 66 1.40 55.30 -26.17
N ARG A 67 0.11 55.56 -25.93
CA ARG A 67 -0.84 54.51 -25.49
C ARG A 67 -1.06 53.46 -26.58
N LEU A 68 -1.19 53.87 -27.84
CA LEU A 68 -1.33 52.96 -28.98
C LEU A 68 -0.10 52.07 -29.15
N GLU A 69 1.10 52.62 -28.97
CA GLU A 69 2.34 51.84 -29.00
C GLU A 69 2.43 50.84 -27.84
N GLY A 70 2.00 51.24 -26.65
CA GLY A 70 1.83 50.34 -25.50
C GLY A 70 0.81 49.22 -25.77
N ILE A 71 -0.31 49.53 -26.43
CA ILE A 71 -1.30 48.52 -26.83
C ILE A 71 -0.70 47.57 -27.88
N ASN A 72 0.03 48.09 -28.87
CA ASN A 72 0.59 47.28 -29.94
C ASN A 72 1.67 46.31 -29.42
N SER A 73 2.50 46.76 -28.48
CA SER A 73 3.47 45.88 -27.80
C SER A 73 2.78 44.80 -26.96
N ASN A 74 1.71 45.14 -26.25
CA ASN A 74 0.91 44.16 -25.49
C ASN A 74 0.25 43.12 -26.41
N ILE A 75 -0.32 43.55 -27.53
CA ILE A 75 -0.91 42.65 -28.55
C ILE A 75 0.15 41.70 -29.10
N SER A 76 1.33 42.22 -29.42
CA SER A 76 2.45 41.41 -29.90
C SER A 76 2.89 40.38 -28.87
N SER A 77 3.01 40.77 -27.60
CA SER A 77 3.31 39.84 -26.49
C SER A 77 2.22 38.78 -26.32
N LEU A 78 0.95 39.15 -26.43
CA LEU A 78 -0.17 38.22 -26.34
C LEU A 78 -0.18 37.22 -27.50
N ALA A 79 0.15 37.68 -28.72
CA ALA A 79 0.26 36.82 -29.89
C ALA A 79 1.35 35.76 -29.70
N GLU A 80 2.51 36.14 -29.18
CA GLU A 80 3.60 35.19 -28.89
C GLU A 80 3.21 34.18 -27.80
N LYS A 81 2.58 34.62 -26.70
CA LYS A 81 2.06 33.70 -25.68
C LYS A 81 1.03 32.72 -26.25
N THR A 82 0.17 33.20 -27.14
CA THR A 82 -0.86 32.36 -27.79
C THR A 82 -0.22 31.32 -28.72
N LYS A 83 0.84 31.69 -29.45
CA LYS A 83 1.62 30.74 -30.26
C LYS A 83 2.26 29.67 -29.38
N SER A 84 2.89 30.05 -28.27
CA SER A 84 3.49 29.10 -27.32
C SER A 84 2.45 28.13 -26.76
N ILE A 85 1.28 28.61 -26.36
CA ILE A 85 0.19 27.74 -25.86
C ILE A 85 -0.25 26.77 -26.96
N ARG A 86 -0.36 27.25 -28.21
CA ARG A 86 -0.75 26.42 -29.35
C ARG A 86 0.29 25.33 -29.65
N THR A 87 1.57 25.57 -29.40
CA THR A 87 2.62 24.55 -29.54
C THR A 87 2.66 23.56 -28.37
N ASP A 88 2.28 23.99 -27.17
CA ASP A 88 2.33 23.15 -25.97
C ASP A 88 1.14 22.18 -25.86
N ILE A 89 -0.05 22.59 -26.32
CA ILE A 89 -1.28 21.78 -26.27
C ILE A 89 -1.10 20.37 -26.91
N PRO A 90 -0.54 20.22 -28.13
CA PRO A 90 -0.28 18.90 -28.71
C PRO A 90 0.64 18.02 -27.85
N GLY A 91 1.64 18.63 -27.19
CA GLY A 91 2.54 17.94 -26.28
C GLY A 91 1.80 17.40 -25.05
N PHE A 92 0.91 18.20 -24.47
CA PHE A 92 0.05 17.74 -23.37
C PHE A 92 -0.91 16.64 -23.80
N GLN A 93 -1.52 16.75 -24.98
CA GLN A 93 -2.42 15.73 -25.51
C GLN A 93 -1.70 14.39 -25.71
N THR A 94 -0.48 14.41 -26.25
CA THR A 94 0.35 13.22 -26.44
C THR A 94 0.68 12.55 -25.10
N ARG A 95 1.06 13.35 -24.10
CA ARG A 95 1.34 12.85 -22.74
C ARG A 95 0.09 12.28 -22.07
N LEU A 96 -1.07 12.90 -22.28
CA LEU A 96 -2.34 12.43 -21.74
C LEU A 96 -2.70 11.07 -22.34
N MET A 97 -2.65 10.91 -23.67
CA MET A 97 -2.89 9.62 -24.33
C MET A 97 -1.92 8.53 -23.84
N GLY A 98 -0.64 8.88 -23.66
CA GLY A 98 0.34 7.95 -23.10
C GLY A 98 0.04 7.54 -21.65
N LEU A 99 -0.52 8.45 -20.84
CA LEU A 99 -0.97 8.13 -19.49
C LEU A 99 -2.22 7.26 -19.50
N GLU A 100 -3.20 7.57 -20.34
CA GLU A 100 -4.42 6.77 -20.50
C GLU A 100 -4.10 5.33 -20.90
N GLN A 101 -3.18 5.14 -21.87
CA GLN A 101 -2.73 3.81 -22.27
C GLN A 101 -2.07 3.05 -21.11
N ARG A 102 -1.20 3.70 -20.34
CA ARG A 102 -0.54 3.09 -19.18
C ARG A 102 -1.53 2.72 -18.09
N VAL A 103 -2.52 3.57 -17.84
CA VAL A 103 -3.59 3.31 -16.88
C VAL A 103 -4.41 2.12 -17.33
N SER A 104 -4.83 2.06 -18.60
CA SER A 104 -5.56 0.92 -19.16
C SER A 104 -4.78 -0.39 -19.02
N THR A 105 -3.48 -0.40 -19.33
CA THR A 105 -2.65 -1.60 -19.14
C THR A 105 -2.55 -2.01 -17.66
N ILE A 106 -2.45 -1.04 -16.75
CA ILE A 106 -2.44 -1.33 -15.30
C ILE A 106 -3.79 -1.91 -14.85
N GLU A 107 -4.90 -1.36 -15.34
CA GLU A 107 -6.25 -1.86 -15.05
C GLU A 107 -6.45 -3.29 -15.54
N ASP A 108 -6.02 -3.60 -16.77
CA ASP A 108 -6.06 -4.96 -17.31
C ASP A 108 -5.25 -5.93 -16.45
N HIS A 109 -4.03 -5.55 -16.05
CA HIS A 109 -3.22 -6.37 -15.14
C HIS A 109 -3.89 -6.56 -13.78
N LEU A 110 -4.48 -5.51 -13.21
CA LEU A 110 -5.16 -5.59 -11.92
C LEU A 110 -6.37 -6.53 -11.99
N ASN A 111 -7.11 -6.50 -13.10
CA ASN A 111 -8.26 -7.37 -13.34
C ASN A 111 -7.89 -8.85 -13.51
N THR A 112 -6.64 -9.19 -13.84
CA THR A 112 -6.14 -10.59 -13.86
C THR A 112 -5.67 -11.11 -12.50
N THR A 113 -5.46 -10.22 -11.51
CA THR A 113 -5.08 -10.59 -10.15
C THR A 113 -6.09 -11.46 -9.39
N PRO A 114 -7.42 -11.21 -9.46
CA PRO A 114 -8.40 -12.05 -8.75
C PRO A 114 -8.35 -13.52 -9.18
N ASP A 115 -8.04 -13.81 -10.44
CA ASP A 115 -7.90 -15.19 -10.92
C ASP A 115 -6.71 -15.91 -10.25
N ARG A 116 -5.60 -15.18 -10.05
CA ARG A 116 -4.42 -15.71 -9.34
C ARG A 116 -4.72 -15.96 -7.86
N ASP A 117 -5.47 -15.08 -7.21
CA ASP A 117 -5.86 -15.28 -5.82
C ASP A 117 -6.75 -16.52 -5.65
N GLN A 118 -7.67 -16.77 -6.59
CA GLN A 118 -8.47 -18.00 -6.63
C GLN A 118 -7.60 -19.24 -6.84
N GLU A 119 -6.64 -19.19 -7.76
CA GLU A 119 -5.68 -20.28 -7.99
C GLU A 119 -4.86 -20.58 -6.73
N ILE A 120 -4.33 -19.55 -6.06
CA ILE A 120 -3.59 -19.68 -4.80
C ILE A 120 -4.47 -20.33 -3.73
N MET A 121 -5.74 -19.91 -3.59
CA MET A 121 -6.65 -20.53 -2.64
C MET A 121 -6.91 -22.01 -2.97
N CYS A 122 -7.12 -22.35 -4.24
CA CYS A 122 -7.31 -23.72 -4.69
C CYS A 122 -6.08 -24.60 -4.39
N LEU A 123 -4.88 -24.11 -4.71
CA LEU A 123 -3.62 -24.81 -4.44
C LEU A 123 -3.38 -24.99 -2.95
N ARG A 124 -3.69 -23.99 -2.12
CA ARG A 124 -3.60 -24.10 -0.66
C ARG A 124 -4.55 -25.17 -0.12
N SER A 125 -5.80 -25.19 -0.58
CA SER A 125 -6.75 -26.23 -0.16
C SER A 125 -6.30 -27.63 -0.57
N LYS A 126 -5.74 -27.80 -1.78
CA LYS A 126 -5.17 -29.07 -2.24
C LYS A 126 -3.98 -29.50 -1.38
N LEU A 127 -3.09 -28.56 -1.01
CA LEU A 127 -1.95 -28.86 -0.15
C LEU A 127 -2.40 -29.34 1.22
N ILE A 128 -3.38 -28.66 1.83
CA ILE A 128 -3.96 -29.07 3.12
C ILE A 128 -4.59 -30.46 3.02
N ASP A 129 -5.37 -30.76 1.98
CA ASP A 129 -5.97 -32.09 1.78
C ASP A 129 -4.90 -33.18 1.63
N LEU A 130 -3.83 -32.91 0.85
CA LEU A 130 -2.72 -33.85 0.70
C LEU A 130 -1.95 -34.06 2.01
N GLU A 131 -1.70 -32.99 2.77
CA GLU A 131 -1.02 -33.05 4.06
C GLU A 131 -1.87 -33.83 5.07
N GLU A 132 -3.17 -33.57 5.14
CA GLU A 132 -4.10 -34.31 5.99
C GLU A 132 -4.15 -35.78 5.61
N ARG A 133 -4.26 -36.13 4.33
CA ARG A 133 -4.24 -37.53 3.88
C ARG A 133 -2.93 -38.23 4.18
N SER A 134 -1.81 -37.55 3.99
CA SER A 134 -0.48 -38.06 4.35
C SER A 134 -0.37 -38.33 5.86
N HIS A 135 -1.02 -37.51 6.69
CA HIS A 135 -1.02 -37.67 8.14
C HIS A 135 -2.01 -38.72 8.69
N ARG A 136 -3.03 -39.14 7.92
CA ARG A 136 -4.05 -40.10 8.40
C ARG A 136 -3.47 -41.43 8.84
N ASP A 137 -2.41 -41.88 8.16
CA ASP A 137 -1.76 -43.16 8.45
C ASP A 137 -0.60 -43.03 9.45
N ASN A 138 -0.27 -41.80 9.84
CA ASN A 138 0.84 -41.51 10.73
C ASN A 138 0.40 -41.62 12.19
N VAL A 139 0.45 -42.83 12.74
CA VAL A 139 0.29 -43.06 14.17
C VAL A 139 1.51 -42.53 14.91
N ARG A 140 1.30 -41.87 16.06
CA ARG A 140 2.37 -41.41 16.95
C ARG A 140 2.23 -42.06 18.32
N PHE A 141 3.26 -42.76 18.75
CA PHE A 141 3.33 -43.29 20.10
C PHE A 141 4.03 -42.28 21.02
N PHE A 142 3.39 -41.99 22.14
CA PHE A 142 3.93 -41.09 23.16
C PHE A 142 4.25 -41.87 24.44
N ARG A 143 5.20 -41.37 25.24
CA ARG A 143 5.55 -41.91 26.57
C ARG A 143 6.21 -43.30 26.55
N ILE A 144 6.86 -43.66 25.46
CA ILE A 144 7.79 -44.80 25.44
C ILE A 144 9.13 -44.30 25.97
N PRO A 145 9.64 -44.79 27.11
CA PRO A 145 10.88 -44.28 27.70
C PRO A 145 12.07 -44.53 26.76
N GLU A 146 12.85 -43.49 26.51
CA GLU A 146 14.06 -43.65 25.70
C GLU A 146 15.00 -44.63 26.40
N GLN A 147 15.69 -45.49 25.63
CA GLN A 147 16.57 -46.59 26.09
C GLN A 147 15.88 -47.93 26.42
N THR A 148 14.55 -48.00 26.56
CA THR A 148 13.87 -49.30 26.73
C THR A 148 13.66 -50.07 25.44
N ASP A 149 13.90 -49.40 24.32
CA ASP A 149 13.45 -49.82 23.00
C ASP A 149 14.46 -50.76 22.31
N GLY A 150 15.58 -51.03 22.98
CA GLY A 150 16.67 -51.86 22.50
C GLY A 150 17.39 -51.26 21.27
N THR A 151 18.08 -52.13 20.51
CA THR A 151 18.75 -51.74 19.27
C THR A 151 17.75 -51.46 18.13
N ASN A 152 16.60 -52.12 18.14
CA ASN A 152 15.57 -52.03 17.11
C ASN A 152 14.20 -51.67 17.71
N ILE A 153 13.77 -50.43 17.51
CA ILE A 153 12.45 -49.93 17.95
C ILE A 153 11.31 -50.76 17.33
N GLN A 154 11.50 -51.26 16.11
CA GLN A 154 10.50 -52.08 15.41
C GLN A 154 10.17 -53.37 16.18
N ASP A 155 11.20 -54.10 16.58
CA ASP A 155 11.07 -55.36 17.32
C ASP A 155 10.37 -55.13 18.67
N TYR A 156 10.72 -54.02 19.33
CA TYR A 156 10.07 -53.59 20.57
C TYR A 156 8.57 -53.33 20.36
N LEU A 157 8.20 -52.59 19.32
CA LEU A 157 6.79 -52.30 19.01
C LEU A 157 6.00 -53.56 18.63
N GLN A 158 6.58 -54.45 17.82
CA GLN A 158 5.95 -55.73 17.46
C GLN A 158 5.71 -56.61 18.68
N LYS A 159 6.70 -56.71 19.56
CA LYS A 159 6.60 -57.48 20.80
C LYS A 159 5.59 -56.89 21.79
N THR A 160 5.51 -55.56 21.86
CA THR A 160 4.69 -54.85 22.85
C THR A 160 3.21 -54.80 22.45
N PHE A 161 2.92 -54.69 21.16
CA PHE A 161 1.55 -54.52 20.66
C PHE A 161 0.98 -55.81 20.08
N ASP A 162 1.37 -56.14 18.84
CA ASP A 162 0.92 -57.34 18.14
C ASP A 162 2.04 -57.81 17.20
N PRO A 163 2.54 -59.05 17.33
CA PRO A 163 3.60 -59.57 16.48
C PRO A 163 3.18 -59.71 15.00
N ALA A 164 1.88 -59.68 14.70
CA ALA A 164 1.38 -59.68 13.32
C ALA A 164 1.53 -58.31 12.63
N LEU A 165 1.83 -57.23 13.37
CA LEU A 165 2.09 -55.91 12.80
C LEU A 165 3.48 -55.87 12.17
N LYS A 166 3.56 -55.43 10.91
CA LYS A 166 4.83 -55.22 10.21
C LYS A 166 5.07 -53.73 10.09
N PHE A 167 6.20 -53.27 10.64
CA PHE A 167 6.65 -51.89 10.50
C PHE A 167 7.76 -51.85 9.45
N GLN A 168 7.70 -50.88 8.54
CA GLN A 168 8.77 -50.67 7.56
C GLN A 168 9.90 -49.85 8.19
N ILE A 169 9.54 -48.77 8.89
CA ILE A 169 10.48 -47.88 9.60
C ILE A 169 9.83 -47.49 10.93
N ALA A 170 10.58 -47.37 12.01
CA ALA A 170 10.11 -46.75 13.24
C ALA A 170 11.25 -45.93 13.83
N HIS A 171 11.01 -44.66 14.11
CA HIS A 171 12.03 -43.77 14.64
C HIS A 171 11.43 -42.73 15.57
N HIS A 172 12.26 -42.19 16.47
CA HIS A 172 11.89 -41.04 17.29
C HIS A 172 11.86 -39.77 16.44
N ILE A 173 10.82 -38.96 16.63
CA ILE A 173 10.71 -37.65 15.99
C ILE A 173 11.45 -36.61 16.82
N GLY A 174 12.29 -35.82 16.16
CA GLY A 174 12.98 -34.66 16.74
C GLY A 174 14.39 -34.95 17.25
N PRO A 175 15.15 -33.89 17.56
CA PRO A 175 16.54 -34.00 18.01
C PRO A 175 16.63 -34.84 19.28
N LYS A 176 17.69 -35.65 19.41
CA LYS A 176 17.93 -36.42 20.64
C LYS A 176 18.09 -35.44 21.80
N TRP A 177 17.32 -35.64 22.86
CA TRP A 177 17.46 -34.83 24.05
C TRP A 177 18.78 -35.15 24.76
N MET A 178 19.32 -34.17 25.49
CA MET A 178 20.36 -34.45 26.47
C MET A 178 19.78 -35.29 27.61
N ASP A 179 20.64 -36.09 28.26
CA ASP A 179 20.23 -36.94 29.37
C ASP A 179 19.50 -36.11 30.46
N GLY A 180 18.28 -36.52 30.81
CA GLY A 180 17.44 -35.83 31.82
C GLY A 180 16.26 -35.02 31.27
N ALA A 181 15.93 -35.10 29.99
CA ALA A 181 14.72 -34.45 29.48
C ALA A 181 13.44 -34.98 30.16
N PRO A 182 12.48 -34.10 30.49
CA PRO A 182 11.31 -34.46 31.29
C PRO A 182 10.30 -35.32 30.53
N ARG A 183 10.43 -35.46 29.21
CA ARG A 183 9.47 -36.20 28.37
C ARG A 183 10.19 -36.95 27.24
N PRO A 184 9.91 -38.25 27.06
CA PRO A 184 10.48 -39.02 25.95
C PRO A 184 9.90 -38.57 24.61
N ARG A 185 10.69 -38.73 23.54
CA ARG A 185 10.30 -38.36 22.17
C ARG A 185 9.16 -39.24 21.65
N PRO A 186 8.24 -38.66 20.85
CA PRO A 186 7.27 -39.44 20.12
C PRO A 186 7.95 -40.39 19.13
N ILE A 187 7.43 -41.61 19.00
CA ILE A 187 7.86 -42.56 17.97
C ILE A 187 6.83 -42.55 16.86
N MET A 188 7.28 -42.44 15.62
CA MET A 188 6.44 -42.53 14.43
C MET A 188 6.80 -43.81 13.65
N PRO A 189 5.97 -44.87 13.78
CA PRO A 189 6.03 -45.99 12.86
C PRO A 189 5.54 -45.57 11.47
N VAL A 190 6.29 -45.94 10.46
CA VAL A 190 5.86 -46.06 9.06
C VAL A 190 5.62 -47.54 8.83
N SER A 191 4.39 -47.92 8.51
CA SER A 191 4.02 -49.31 8.27
C SER A 191 3.67 -49.56 6.82
N CYS A 192 3.93 -50.79 6.38
CA CYS A 192 3.50 -51.30 5.09
C CYS A 192 2.02 -51.75 5.07
N ASP A 193 1.38 -51.96 6.23
CA ASP A 193 -0.02 -52.38 6.36
C ASP A 193 -0.82 -51.31 7.15
N THR A 194 -1.07 -50.16 6.53
CA THR A 194 -1.78 -49.02 7.12
C THR A 194 -3.19 -49.43 7.59
N ASP A 195 -3.90 -50.27 6.83
CA ASP A 195 -5.24 -50.77 7.18
C ASP A 195 -5.28 -51.53 8.51
N ARG A 196 -4.24 -52.31 8.83
CA ARG A 196 -4.17 -53.05 10.10
C ARG A 196 -3.87 -52.11 11.27
N LEU A 197 -3.03 -51.11 11.06
CA LEU A 197 -2.70 -50.11 12.08
C LEU A 197 -3.84 -49.15 12.39
N VAL A 198 -4.57 -48.69 11.38
CA VAL A 198 -5.75 -47.84 11.58
C VAL A 198 -6.82 -48.62 12.34
N ASN A 199 -7.10 -49.86 11.95
CA ASN A 199 -8.03 -50.73 12.68
C ASN A 199 -7.56 -51.06 14.11
N PHE A 200 -6.26 -51.15 14.35
CA PHE A 200 -5.68 -51.38 15.67
C PHE A 200 -5.72 -50.11 16.56
N SER A 201 -5.44 -48.94 16.00
CA SER A 201 -5.57 -47.62 16.64
C SER A 201 -6.98 -47.40 17.20
N TRP A 202 -8.00 -47.69 16.40
CA TRP A 202 -9.41 -47.57 16.81
C TRP A 202 -9.78 -48.59 17.90
N LYS A 203 -9.19 -49.79 17.88
CA LYS A 203 -9.35 -50.81 18.93
C LYS A 203 -8.60 -50.49 20.23
N LEU A 204 -7.54 -49.70 20.19
CA LEU A 204 -6.75 -49.30 21.36
C LEU A 204 -7.31 -48.08 22.12
N ALA A 205 -8.08 -47.21 21.46
CA ALA A 205 -8.67 -46.03 22.10
C ALA A 205 -9.45 -46.34 23.41
N PRO A 206 -10.20 -47.45 23.51
CA PRO A 206 -10.85 -47.88 24.76
C PRO A 206 -9.89 -48.53 25.78
N MET A 207 -8.81 -49.20 25.33
CA MET A 207 -7.95 -50.03 26.18
C MET A 207 -6.91 -49.24 27.00
N VAL A 208 -6.41 -48.12 26.47
CA VAL A 208 -5.45 -47.27 27.21
C VAL A 208 -6.13 -46.57 28.41
N HIS A 209 -7.44 -46.34 28.34
CA HIS A 209 -8.22 -45.74 29.42
C HIS A 209 -8.48 -46.70 30.60
N SER A 210 -8.50 -48.02 30.38
CA SER A 210 -8.74 -49.01 31.44
C SER A 210 -7.45 -49.41 32.17
N LYS A 211 -6.33 -49.58 31.46
CA LYS A 211 -5.07 -50.06 32.05
C LYS A 211 -4.34 -49.01 32.90
N LEU A 212 -4.58 -47.72 32.66
CA LEU A 212 -4.04 -46.62 33.49
C LEU A 212 -4.87 -46.31 34.75
N ARG A 213 -6.12 -46.79 34.84
CA ARG A 213 -6.96 -46.63 36.04
C ARG A 213 -6.71 -47.72 37.09
N GLY A 214 -6.31 -48.93 36.68
CA GLY A 214 -6.09 -50.06 37.60
C GLY A 214 -4.81 -50.01 38.44
N LYS A 215 -3.93 -49.02 38.24
CA LYS A 215 -2.65 -48.89 38.98
C LYS A 215 -2.58 -47.72 39.97
N ARG A 216 -3.68 -47.01 40.23
CA ARG A 216 -3.73 -45.88 41.18
C ARG A 216 -4.43 -46.17 42.51
N SER A 217 -4.84 -47.40 42.79
CA SER A 217 -5.56 -47.76 44.02
C SER A 217 -4.74 -48.59 45.03
N GLU A 218 -3.45 -48.79 44.80
CA GLU A 218 -2.57 -49.50 45.75
C GLU A 218 -1.24 -48.77 45.90
N SER A 219 -1.25 -47.66 46.66
CA SER A 219 -0.16 -47.13 47.49
C SER A 219 -0.63 -45.87 48.19
#